data_AF-A0A849QGW7-F1
#
_entry.id   AF-A0A849QGW7-F1
#
_cell.length_a   1.000
_cell.length_b   1.000
_cell.length_c   1.000
_cell.angle_alpha   90.00
_cell.angle_beta   90.00
_cell.angle_gamma   90.00
#
_symmetry.space_group_name_H-M   'P 1'
#
loop_
_entity.id
_entity.type
_entity.pdbx_description
1 polymer ?
#
loop_
_entity_poly.entity_id
_entity_poly.type
_entity_poly.pdbx_seq_one_letter_code
_entity_poly.pdbx_strand_id
1 'polypeptide(L)'
;MPDFVTYCRNVFIPVTNICRNRCGYCGFRREPDDKDAHLMPVEEIIPLLENGIKAGCTEALFTFGEYAEEVVEYRKWLKELGYSTTVEYVAELCKIAIEIGLLPHTNAGILDNSQLKVLKPLNASLGLMLETTAKLDAHDDAHYNCAGKDPAVRLAALKAAGKLKIPFTTGILVGIGETVDDRIDSLQAITAIHERYGHIQEVIIQNFMPKPGTPMSHRKPPTKQEMVQAVSLARDILPDDVAVQVAPNLIDPYLLIQSGASDLGGISPTTVDWINPEAQWPSVSRLQNMVKSVQLRERLPIYPQYIEKGWCGSSVKELVETLADEDGYRKT
;
A
#
# COMPACT_ATOMS: atom_id res chain seq x y z
N MET A 1 21.25 10.93 10.26
CA MET A 1 21.06 9.65 9.54
C MET A 1 20.57 8.65 10.56
N PRO A 2 19.57 7.83 10.21
CA PRO A 2 19.11 6.77 11.12
C PRO A 2 20.15 5.65 11.18
N ASP A 3 20.19 4.92 12.31
CA ASP A 3 21.09 3.78 12.51
C ASP A 3 20.76 2.62 11.55
N PHE A 4 19.47 2.44 11.28
CA PHE A 4 18.95 1.52 10.28
C PHE A 4 17.74 2.10 9.58
N VAL A 5 17.40 1.53 8.43
CA VAL A 5 16.11 1.74 7.76
C VAL A 5 15.43 0.41 7.54
N THR A 6 14.11 0.44 7.51
CA THR A 6 13.30 -0.78 7.44
C THR A 6 12.87 -1.11 6.03
N TYR A 7 12.62 -2.39 5.78
CA TYR A 7 11.99 -2.89 4.56
C TYR A 7 11.19 -4.16 4.89
N CYS A 8 10.25 -4.55 4.04
CA CYS A 8 9.52 -5.82 4.17
C CYS A 8 9.70 -6.66 2.90
N ARG A 9 9.63 -7.99 3.01
CA ARG A 9 9.65 -8.90 1.86
C ARG A 9 8.25 -9.44 1.58
N ASN A 10 7.75 -9.19 0.38
CA ASN A 10 6.37 -9.48 0.05
C ASN A 10 6.17 -10.26 -1.24
N VAL A 11 4.97 -10.83 -1.31
CA VAL A 11 4.34 -11.28 -2.55
C VAL A 11 3.29 -10.23 -2.88
N PHE A 12 3.40 -9.57 -4.04
CA PHE A 12 2.39 -8.63 -4.50
C PHE A 12 1.33 -9.41 -5.30
N ILE A 13 0.08 -9.39 -4.83
CA ILE A 13 -1.05 -10.08 -5.48
C ILE A 13 -2.06 -9.05 -5.98
N PRO A 14 -2.09 -8.74 -7.29
CA PRO A 14 -3.13 -7.90 -7.88
C PRO A 14 -4.40 -8.74 -8.08
N VAL A 15 -5.22 -8.90 -7.04
CA VAL A 15 -6.39 -9.80 -7.07
C VAL A 15 -7.31 -9.50 -8.26
N THR A 16 -7.49 -8.22 -8.57
CA THR A 16 -8.11 -7.78 -9.82
C THR A 16 -7.63 -6.38 -10.19
N ASN A 17 -7.57 -6.12 -11.49
CA ASN A 17 -7.34 -4.79 -12.05
C ASN A 17 -8.61 -4.09 -12.55
N ILE A 18 -9.80 -4.65 -12.27
CA ILE A 18 -11.06 -3.94 -12.47
C ILE A 18 -11.27 -2.97 -11.31
N CYS A 19 -11.71 -1.75 -11.62
CA CYS A 19 -11.93 -0.69 -10.63
C CYS A 19 -13.08 0.21 -11.06
N ARG A 20 -13.92 0.62 -10.12
CA ARG A 20 -14.99 1.60 -10.37
C ARG A 20 -14.42 2.98 -10.75
N ASN A 21 -13.29 3.37 -10.14
CA ASN A 21 -12.66 4.66 -10.36
C ASN A 21 -11.78 4.62 -11.61
N ARG A 22 -11.66 5.74 -12.32
CA ARG A 22 -10.87 5.90 -13.55
C ARG A 22 -9.84 7.03 -13.43
N CYS A 23 -8.93 6.88 -12.48
CA CYS A 23 -7.95 7.93 -12.13
C CYS A 23 -7.03 8.24 -13.32
N GLY A 24 -6.78 9.53 -13.58
CA GLY A 24 -6.05 9.99 -14.77
C GLY A 24 -4.58 9.56 -14.85
N TYR A 25 -4.00 9.09 -13.74
CA TYR A 25 -2.62 8.59 -13.64
C TYR A 25 -2.53 7.06 -13.57
N CYS A 26 -3.63 6.34 -13.38
CA CYS A 26 -3.59 4.92 -13.03
C CYS A 26 -3.38 4.03 -14.26
N GLY A 27 -2.18 3.44 -14.38
CA GLY A 27 -1.89 2.43 -15.41
C GLY A 27 -2.30 1.00 -15.03
N PHE A 28 -2.80 0.78 -13.82
CA PHE A 28 -3.20 -0.54 -13.32
C PHE A 28 -4.59 -0.95 -13.84
N ARG A 29 -5.55 -0.02 -13.85
CA ARG A 29 -6.95 -0.30 -14.19
C ARG A 29 -7.13 -0.83 -15.61
N ARG A 30 -8.05 -1.78 -15.78
CA ARG A 30 -8.57 -2.24 -17.08
C ARG A 30 -10.10 -2.16 -17.17
N GLU A 31 -10.60 -2.05 -18.39
CA GLU A 31 -11.98 -2.39 -18.72
C GLU A 31 -12.15 -3.91 -18.80
N PRO A 32 -13.35 -4.46 -18.54
CA PRO A 32 -13.57 -5.91 -18.63
C PRO A 32 -13.27 -6.55 -19.98
N ASP A 33 -13.28 -5.78 -21.07
CA ASP A 33 -12.99 -6.24 -22.43
C ASP A 33 -11.51 -6.07 -22.85
N ASP A 34 -10.68 -5.45 -21.99
CA ASP A 34 -9.24 -5.39 -22.21
C ASP A 34 -8.62 -6.79 -22.09
N LYS A 35 -7.62 -7.07 -22.93
CA LYS A 35 -6.95 -8.39 -23.00
C LYS A 35 -6.28 -8.83 -21.68
N ASP A 36 -5.89 -7.87 -20.85
CA ASP A 36 -5.18 -8.08 -19.60
C ASP A 36 -6.04 -7.78 -18.36
N ALA A 37 -7.35 -7.59 -18.56
CA ALA A 37 -8.33 -7.58 -17.49
C ALA A 37 -8.39 -8.93 -16.79
N HIS A 38 -8.40 -8.94 -15.46
CA HIS A 38 -8.42 -10.19 -14.70
C HIS A 38 -9.10 -10.07 -13.34
N LEU A 39 -9.60 -11.20 -12.88
CA LEU A 39 -9.83 -11.54 -11.48
C LEU A 39 -9.07 -12.85 -11.25
N MET A 40 -7.99 -12.81 -10.48
CA MET A 40 -7.15 -13.97 -10.26
C MET A 40 -7.93 -15.02 -9.48
N PRO A 41 -8.05 -16.28 -9.95
CA PRO A 41 -8.65 -17.37 -9.20
C PRO A 41 -7.67 -17.92 -8.13
N VAL A 42 -8.19 -18.67 -7.16
CA VAL A 42 -7.40 -19.17 -6.01
C VAL A 42 -6.23 -20.04 -6.47
N GLU A 43 -6.45 -20.83 -7.52
CA GLU A 43 -5.48 -21.76 -8.11
C GLU A 43 -4.27 -21.04 -8.72
N GLU A 44 -4.42 -19.78 -9.15
CA GLU A 44 -3.32 -18.95 -9.62
C GLU A 44 -2.57 -18.25 -8.47
N ILE A 45 -3.28 -17.95 -7.38
CA ILE A 45 -2.71 -17.24 -6.23
C ILE A 45 -1.88 -18.17 -5.33
N ILE A 46 -2.33 -19.40 -5.09
CA ILE A 46 -1.61 -20.35 -4.21
C ILE A 46 -0.14 -20.53 -4.64
N PRO A 47 0.19 -20.80 -5.92
CA PRO A 47 1.58 -20.91 -6.35
C PRO A 47 2.41 -19.64 -6.09
N LEU A 48 1.84 -18.45 -6.19
CA LEU A 48 2.54 -17.19 -5.89
C LEU A 48 2.88 -17.09 -4.41
N LEU A 49 1.93 -17.43 -3.53
CA LEU A 49 2.12 -17.44 -2.08
C LEU A 49 3.16 -18.49 -1.68
N GLU A 50 3.07 -19.71 -2.21
CA GLU A 50 4.05 -20.78 -1.95
C GLU A 50 5.45 -20.42 -2.42
N ASN A 51 5.58 -19.81 -3.60
CA ASN A 51 6.89 -19.34 -4.09
C ASN A 51 7.42 -18.20 -3.22
N GLY A 52 6.55 -17.32 -2.74
CA GLY A 52 6.87 -16.26 -1.80
C GLY A 52 7.45 -16.76 -0.49
N ILE A 53 6.76 -17.69 0.17
CA ILE A 53 7.23 -18.25 1.45
C ILE A 53 8.55 -19.03 1.25
N LYS A 54 8.70 -19.79 0.16
CA LYS A 54 9.97 -20.46 -0.21
C LYS A 54 11.10 -19.47 -0.43
N ALA A 55 10.80 -18.30 -0.98
CA ALA A 55 11.76 -17.21 -1.14
C ALA A 55 12.05 -16.46 0.17
N GLY A 56 11.32 -16.71 1.26
CA GLY A 56 11.47 -16.04 2.54
C GLY A 56 10.69 -14.72 2.66
N CYS A 57 9.61 -14.56 1.90
CA CYS A 57 8.68 -13.46 2.11
C CYS A 57 7.88 -13.66 3.40
N THR A 58 7.37 -12.56 3.95
CA THR A 58 6.59 -12.55 5.19
C THR A 58 5.22 -11.93 5.00
N GLU A 59 5.06 -11.12 3.94
CA GLU A 59 3.84 -10.40 3.60
C GLU A 59 3.18 -10.97 2.34
N ALA A 60 1.86 -11.15 2.40
CA ALA A 60 0.99 -11.28 1.22
C ALA A 60 0.26 -9.94 1.02
N LEU A 61 0.73 -9.14 0.08
CA LEU A 61 0.18 -7.81 -0.21
C LEU A 61 -0.94 -7.95 -1.24
N PHE A 62 -2.19 -8.01 -0.77
CA PHE A 62 -3.37 -8.05 -1.62
C PHE A 62 -3.75 -6.64 -2.06
N THR A 63 -3.81 -6.42 -3.36
CA THR A 63 -4.21 -5.13 -3.94
C THR A 63 -5.28 -5.35 -5.01
N PHE A 64 -6.25 -4.45 -5.10
CA PHE A 64 -7.29 -4.52 -6.12
C PHE A 64 -7.98 -3.16 -6.31
N GLY A 65 -8.72 -3.05 -7.41
CA GLY A 65 -9.53 -1.86 -7.67
C GLY A 65 -10.73 -1.74 -6.72
N GLU A 66 -11.06 -0.49 -6.39
CA GLU A 66 -12.14 -0.15 -5.46
C GLU A 66 -13.52 -0.49 -6.04
N TYR A 67 -14.35 -1.17 -5.23
CA TYR A 67 -15.68 -1.71 -5.56
C TYR A 67 -15.81 -2.20 -7.01
N ALA A 68 -14.92 -3.10 -7.43
CA ALA A 68 -14.95 -3.70 -8.77
C ALA A 68 -16.31 -4.35 -9.10
N GLU A 69 -17.05 -4.83 -8.08
CA GLU A 69 -18.40 -5.39 -8.18
C GLU A 69 -19.49 -4.40 -8.63
N GLU A 70 -19.20 -3.10 -8.71
CA GLU A 70 -20.05 -2.12 -9.39
C GLU A 70 -20.02 -2.29 -10.92
N VAL A 71 -18.95 -2.89 -11.46
CA VAL A 71 -18.83 -3.24 -12.88
C VAL A 71 -19.57 -4.56 -13.14
N VAL A 72 -20.52 -4.53 -14.07
CA VAL A 72 -21.47 -5.63 -14.31
C VAL A 72 -20.76 -6.93 -14.72
N GLU A 73 -19.76 -6.84 -15.57
CA GLU A 73 -18.97 -7.99 -16.05
C GLU A 73 -18.18 -8.62 -14.91
N TYR A 74 -17.47 -7.81 -14.11
CA TYR A 74 -16.72 -8.30 -12.95
C TYR A 74 -17.63 -8.98 -11.92
N ARG A 75 -18.83 -8.44 -11.69
CA ARG A 75 -19.81 -9.09 -10.79
C ARG A 75 -20.18 -10.50 -11.26
N LYS A 76 -20.21 -10.76 -12.57
CA LYS A 76 -20.43 -12.11 -13.11
C LYS A 76 -19.24 -13.02 -12.82
N TRP A 77 -18.01 -12.55 -13.07
CA TRP A 77 -16.78 -13.31 -12.76
C TRP A 77 -16.70 -13.68 -11.27
N LEU A 78 -16.99 -12.72 -10.39
CA LEU A 78 -16.98 -12.94 -8.95
C LEU A 78 -18.03 -13.96 -8.51
N LYS A 79 -19.22 -13.93 -9.12
CA LYS A 79 -20.29 -14.91 -8.87
C LYS A 79 -19.92 -16.31 -9.37
N GLU A 80 -19.20 -16.42 -10.49
CA GLU A 80 -18.67 -17.69 -10.99
C GLU A 80 -17.65 -18.31 -10.03
N LEU A 81 -16.87 -17.48 -9.32
CA LEU A 81 -16.02 -17.93 -8.21
C LEU A 81 -16.79 -18.24 -6.92
N GLY A 82 -18.10 -17.97 -6.87
CA GLY A 82 -18.96 -18.26 -5.72
C GLY A 82 -19.07 -17.14 -4.67
N TYR A 83 -18.62 -15.92 -4.98
CA TYR A 83 -18.61 -14.79 -4.04
C TYR A 83 -19.59 -13.69 -4.45
N SER A 84 -20.10 -12.94 -3.47
CA SER A 84 -21.01 -11.81 -3.72
C SER A 84 -20.31 -10.46 -3.68
N THR A 85 -19.21 -10.35 -2.92
CA THR A 85 -18.38 -9.13 -2.84
C THR A 85 -16.90 -9.44 -2.95
N THR A 86 -16.11 -8.49 -3.44
CA THR A 86 -14.65 -8.67 -3.54
C THR A 86 -14.02 -8.85 -2.16
N VAL A 87 -14.59 -8.22 -1.13
CA VAL A 87 -14.14 -8.36 0.26
C VAL A 87 -14.33 -9.79 0.79
N GLU A 88 -15.44 -10.46 0.48
CA GLU A 88 -15.62 -11.88 0.84
C GLU A 88 -14.55 -12.75 0.19
N TYR A 89 -14.26 -12.51 -1.09
CA TYR A 89 -13.24 -13.28 -1.80
C TYR A 89 -11.84 -13.04 -1.21
N VAL A 90 -11.47 -11.79 -0.98
CA VAL A 90 -10.18 -11.42 -0.39
C VAL A 90 -10.04 -11.93 1.04
N ALA A 91 -11.13 -11.98 1.81
CA ALA A 91 -11.12 -12.60 3.13
C ALA A 91 -10.75 -14.09 3.06
N GLU A 92 -11.21 -14.82 2.03
CA GLU A 92 -10.77 -16.20 1.80
C GLU A 92 -9.28 -16.27 1.44
N LEU A 93 -8.83 -15.40 0.54
CA LEU A 93 -7.41 -15.33 0.17
C LEU A 93 -6.50 -15.01 1.37
N CYS A 94 -6.97 -14.16 2.29
CA CYS A 94 -6.25 -13.86 3.52
C CYS A 94 -6.10 -15.10 4.41
N LYS A 95 -7.14 -15.94 4.55
CA LYS A 95 -7.06 -17.19 5.32
C LYS A 95 -6.04 -18.14 4.70
N ILE A 96 -6.08 -18.31 3.38
CA ILE A 96 -5.13 -19.15 2.64
C ILE A 96 -3.69 -18.65 2.85
N ALA A 97 -3.46 -17.35 2.75
CA ALA A 97 -2.13 -16.78 3.02
C ALA A 97 -1.65 -17.05 4.45
N ILE A 98 -2.53 -16.92 5.45
CA ILE A 98 -2.21 -17.24 6.86
C ILE A 98 -1.85 -18.72 7.01
N GLU A 99 -2.62 -19.63 6.41
CA GLU A 99 -2.33 -21.07 6.43
C GLU A 99 -0.98 -21.42 5.79
N ILE A 100 -0.58 -20.70 4.74
CA ILE A 100 0.72 -20.82 4.09
C ILE A 100 1.85 -20.20 4.94
N GLY A 101 1.54 -19.36 5.92
CA GLY A 101 2.51 -18.69 6.79
C GLY A 101 2.93 -17.29 6.33
N LEU A 102 2.10 -16.63 5.51
CA LEU A 102 2.27 -15.23 5.11
C LEU A 102 1.24 -14.33 5.83
N LEU A 103 1.68 -13.15 6.25
CA LEU A 103 0.85 -12.14 6.89
C LEU A 103 0.11 -11.33 5.83
N PRO A 104 -1.24 -11.35 5.79
CA PRO A 104 -1.97 -10.52 4.85
C PRO A 104 -1.85 -9.02 5.18
N HIS A 105 -1.62 -8.23 4.13
CA HIS A 105 -1.76 -6.78 4.13
C HIS A 105 -2.64 -6.41 2.93
N THR A 106 -3.79 -5.78 3.18
CA THR A 106 -4.77 -5.51 2.12
C THR A 106 -4.90 -4.02 1.82
N ASN A 107 -4.71 -3.67 0.55
CA ASN A 107 -4.99 -2.35 -0.02
C ASN A 107 -6.21 -2.43 -0.94
N ALA A 108 -7.38 -2.03 -0.41
CA ALA A 108 -8.69 -2.27 -1.03
C ALA A 108 -9.39 -1.02 -1.59
N GLY A 109 -8.76 0.15 -1.51
CA GLY A 109 -9.48 1.41 -1.72
C GLY A 109 -10.39 1.74 -0.54
N ILE A 110 -11.51 2.41 -0.80
CA ILE A 110 -12.51 2.71 0.24
C ILE A 110 -13.22 1.43 0.70
N LEU A 111 -13.27 1.24 2.01
CA LEU A 111 -14.03 0.18 2.67
C LEU A 111 -15.02 0.81 3.67
N ASP A 112 -16.22 0.24 3.76
CA ASP A 112 -17.15 0.60 4.82
C ASP A 112 -16.80 -0.09 6.16
N ASN A 113 -17.49 0.32 7.23
CA ASN A 113 -17.23 -0.23 8.57
C ASN A 113 -17.47 -1.74 8.70
N SER A 114 -18.40 -2.32 7.93
CA SER A 114 -18.67 -3.75 7.94
C SER A 114 -17.55 -4.51 7.25
N GLN A 115 -17.08 -4.01 6.11
CA GLN A 115 -15.97 -4.57 5.36
C GLN A 115 -14.65 -4.49 6.14
N LEU A 116 -14.37 -3.35 6.79
CA LEU A 116 -13.22 -3.22 7.68
C LEU A 116 -13.25 -4.24 8.81
N LYS A 117 -14.42 -4.54 9.39
CA LYS A 117 -14.56 -5.56 10.44
C LYS A 117 -14.33 -6.99 9.93
N VAL A 118 -14.65 -7.26 8.67
CA VAL A 118 -14.38 -8.56 8.03
C VAL A 118 -12.87 -8.75 7.82
N LEU A 119 -12.16 -7.73 7.32
CA LEU A 119 -10.74 -7.86 6.98
C LEU A 119 -9.80 -7.66 8.18
N LYS A 120 -10.18 -6.84 9.17
CA LYS A 120 -9.37 -6.58 10.37
C LYS A 120 -8.80 -7.85 11.03
N PRO A 121 -9.58 -8.89 11.36
CA PRO A 121 -9.04 -10.06 12.05
C PRO A 121 -8.05 -10.85 11.20
N LEU A 122 -8.10 -10.72 9.88
CA LEU A 122 -7.33 -11.50 8.92
C LEU A 122 -6.07 -10.79 8.41
N ASN A 123 -5.84 -9.53 8.80
CA ASN A 123 -4.74 -8.73 8.28
C ASN A 123 -3.81 -8.25 9.38
N ALA A 124 -2.52 -8.16 9.06
CA ALA A 124 -1.52 -7.50 9.89
C ALA A 124 -1.64 -5.97 9.78
N SER A 125 -1.91 -5.46 8.57
CA SER A 125 -2.18 -4.06 8.28
C SER A 125 -3.21 -3.94 7.16
N LEU A 126 -3.91 -2.82 7.09
CA LEU A 126 -4.72 -2.43 5.92
C LEU A 126 -4.21 -1.09 5.39
N GLY A 127 -4.45 -0.79 4.12
CA GLY A 127 -3.99 0.46 3.55
C GLY A 127 -4.92 1.14 2.57
N LEU A 128 -4.76 2.47 2.53
CA LEU A 128 -5.40 3.38 1.59
C LEU A 128 -4.54 4.64 1.47
N MET A 129 -4.01 4.89 0.28
CA MET A 129 -3.36 6.17 -0.03
C MET A 129 -4.38 7.32 0.08
N LEU A 130 -4.07 8.37 0.84
CA LEU A 130 -4.82 9.62 0.83
C LEU A 130 -4.62 10.36 -0.50
N GLU A 131 -3.40 10.27 -1.05
CA GLU A 131 -2.92 10.88 -2.29
C GLU A 131 -2.81 12.40 -2.19
N THR A 132 -3.91 13.10 -1.94
CA THR A 132 -3.93 14.54 -1.69
C THR A 132 -5.24 14.95 -1.00
N THR A 133 -5.26 16.13 -0.39
CA THR A 133 -6.48 16.79 0.10
C THR A 133 -7.06 17.78 -0.91
N ALA A 134 -6.31 18.06 -1.98
CA ALA A 134 -6.74 18.91 -3.07
C ALA A 134 -7.72 18.20 -4.01
N LYS A 135 -8.60 18.98 -4.63
CA LYS A 135 -9.39 18.52 -5.78
C LYS A 135 -8.57 18.76 -7.04
N LEU A 136 -8.20 17.69 -7.72
CA LEU A 136 -7.33 17.72 -8.89
C LEU A 136 -8.02 17.08 -10.09
N ASP A 137 -7.73 17.58 -11.29
CA ASP A 137 -8.16 16.97 -12.56
C ASP A 137 -7.72 15.51 -12.70
N ALA A 138 -6.63 15.13 -12.02
CA ALA A 138 -6.17 13.75 -11.92
C ALA A 138 -7.24 12.79 -11.34
N HIS A 139 -8.19 13.34 -10.57
CA HIS A 139 -9.30 12.64 -9.91
C HIS A 139 -10.66 13.02 -10.51
N ASP A 140 -10.72 14.03 -11.37
CA ASP A 140 -11.95 14.62 -11.87
C ASP A 140 -11.99 14.53 -13.39
N ASP A 141 -12.66 13.49 -13.88
CA ASP A 141 -13.17 13.51 -15.24
C ASP A 141 -14.69 13.50 -15.13
N ALA A 142 -15.31 14.54 -15.71
CA ALA A 142 -16.75 14.79 -15.74
C ALA A 142 -17.56 13.61 -16.30
N HIS A 143 -16.92 12.68 -16.99
CA HIS A 143 -17.55 11.46 -17.53
C HIS A 143 -17.40 10.22 -16.65
N TYR A 144 -16.50 10.24 -15.65
CA TYR A 144 -16.05 9.04 -14.97
C TYR A 144 -16.17 9.06 -13.45
N ASN A 145 -16.44 10.22 -12.84
CA ASN A 145 -16.78 10.43 -11.43
C ASN A 145 -16.04 9.48 -10.46
N CYS A 146 -14.73 9.70 -10.26
CA CYS A 146 -13.92 8.91 -9.34
C CYS A 146 -14.30 9.21 -7.88
N ALA A 147 -15.54 8.92 -7.47
CA ALA A 147 -16.10 9.29 -6.18
C ALA A 147 -15.29 8.76 -4.99
N GLY A 148 -14.56 7.64 -5.17
CA GLY A 148 -13.62 7.16 -4.17
C GLY A 148 -12.50 8.14 -3.88
N LYS A 149 -12.02 8.87 -4.91
CA LYS A 149 -10.90 9.81 -4.86
C LYS A 149 -11.25 11.16 -4.22
N ASP A 150 -12.49 11.38 -3.80
CA ASP A 150 -12.85 12.56 -3.02
C ASP A 150 -12.05 12.55 -1.68
N PRO A 151 -11.27 13.60 -1.39
CA PRO A 151 -10.51 13.71 -0.14
C PRO A 151 -11.34 13.50 1.13
N ALA A 152 -12.58 14.00 1.17
CA ALA A 152 -13.44 13.85 2.34
C ALA A 152 -13.78 12.37 2.60
N VAL A 153 -13.99 11.59 1.53
CA VAL A 153 -14.27 10.15 1.61
C VAL A 153 -13.04 9.39 2.09
N ARG A 154 -11.85 9.69 1.54
CA ARG A 154 -10.59 9.07 1.98
C ARG A 154 -10.26 9.40 3.44
N LEU A 155 -10.37 10.66 3.85
CA LEU A 155 -10.18 11.07 5.24
C LEU A 155 -11.18 10.39 6.18
N ALA A 156 -12.43 10.17 5.74
CA ALA A 156 -13.42 9.43 6.52
C ALA A 156 -13.04 7.95 6.68
N ALA A 157 -12.51 7.31 5.64
CA ALA A 157 -12.02 5.93 5.69
C ALA A 157 -10.83 5.78 6.65
N LEU A 158 -9.85 6.70 6.61
CA LEU A 158 -8.74 6.72 7.58
C LEU A 158 -9.26 6.84 9.02
N LYS A 159 -10.22 7.75 9.27
CA LYS A 159 -10.85 7.88 10.59
C LYS A 159 -11.60 6.61 11.01
N ALA A 160 -12.22 5.90 10.08
CA ALA A 160 -12.93 4.64 10.35
C ALA A 160 -11.96 3.52 10.78
N ALA A 161 -10.84 3.37 10.06
CA ALA A 161 -9.77 2.44 10.43
C ALA A 161 -9.21 2.75 11.84
N GLY A 162 -8.97 4.04 12.13
CA GLY A 162 -8.50 4.49 13.44
C GLY A 162 -9.46 4.18 14.59
N LYS A 163 -10.77 4.39 14.40
CA LYS A 163 -11.79 4.00 15.39
C LYS A 163 -11.79 2.50 15.68
N LEU A 164 -11.41 1.68 14.70
CA LEU A 164 -11.33 0.24 14.82
C LEU A 164 -9.97 -0.25 15.31
N LYS A 165 -8.99 0.63 15.57
CA LYS A 165 -7.62 0.29 15.98
C LYS A 165 -6.95 -0.68 14.98
N ILE A 166 -7.03 -0.34 13.70
CA ILE A 166 -6.39 -1.11 12.63
C ILE A 166 -5.04 -0.43 12.33
N PRO A 167 -3.89 -1.10 12.45
CA PRO A 167 -2.62 -0.59 11.94
C PRO A 167 -2.77 -0.29 10.45
N PHE A 168 -2.38 0.91 10.04
CA PHE A 168 -2.83 1.42 8.75
C PHE A 168 -1.76 2.15 7.94
N THR A 169 -1.65 1.78 6.67
CA THR A 169 -0.77 2.41 5.69
C THR A 169 -1.52 3.47 4.90
N THR A 170 -0.97 4.68 4.82
CA THR A 170 -1.48 5.74 3.94
C THR A 170 -0.34 6.48 3.28
N GLY A 171 -0.60 7.60 2.61
CA GLY A 171 0.43 8.33 1.90
C GLY A 171 -0.11 9.41 0.99
N ILE A 172 0.81 10.19 0.43
CA ILE A 172 0.54 11.21 -0.58
C ILE A 172 1.17 10.82 -1.92
N LEU A 173 0.59 11.33 -3.01
CA LEU A 173 1.19 11.26 -4.34
C LEU A 173 1.86 12.59 -4.66
N VAL A 174 3.08 12.52 -5.20
CA VAL A 174 3.89 13.67 -5.57
C VAL A 174 3.97 13.75 -7.09
N GLY A 175 3.52 14.86 -7.68
CA GLY A 175 3.57 15.13 -9.12
C GLY A 175 2.27 14.85 -9.88
N ILE A 176 1.13 14.71 -9.20
CA ILE A 176 -0.18 14.52 -9.84
C ILE A 176 -0.90 15.83 -10.16
N GLY A 177 -0.32 16.97 -9.81
CA GLY A 177 -0.87 18.31 -10.03
C GLY A 177 -1.10 19.10 -8.75
N GLU A 178 -0.79 18.50 -7.60
CA GLU A 178 -0.78 19.14 -6.30
C GLU A 178 0.36 20.17 -6.17
N THR A 179 0.11 21.22 -5.41
CA THR A 179 1.11 22.22 -5.01
C THR A 179 1.86 21.78 -3.75
N VAL A 180 2.88 22.55 -3.34
CA VAL A 180 3.57 22.29 -2.07
C VAL A 180 2.62 22.48 -0.88
N ASP A 181 1.73 23.48 -0.93
CA ASP A 181 0.75 23.72 0.12
C ASP A 181 -0.23 22.54 0.25
N ASP A 182 -0.68 21.98 -0.88
CA ASP A 182 -1.53 20.79 -0.87
C ASP A 182 -0.86 19.58 -0.19
N ARG A 183 0.46 19.42 -0.39
CA ARG A 183 1.25 18.36 0.28
C ARG A 183 1.29 18.58 1.79
N ILE A 184 1.51 19.83 2.22
CA ILE A 184 1.52 20.21 3.63
C ILE A 184 0.15 19.94 4.26
N ASP A 185 -0.93 20.40 3.63
CA ASP A 185 -2.31 20.21 4.10
C ASP A 185 -2.65 18.71 4.23
N SER A 186 -2.23 17.90 3.27
CA SER A 186 -2.39 16.45 3.33
C SER A 186 -1.63 15.80 4.48
N LEU A 187 -0.36 16.16 4.69
CA LEU A 187 0.47 15.63 5.77
C LEU A 187 -0.07 16.06 7.15
N GLN A 188 -0.55 17.30 7.27
CA GLN A 188 -1.20 17.79 8.48
C GLN A 188 -2.53 17.07 8.76
N ALA A 189 -3.33 16.79 7.72
CA ALA A 189 -4.56 16.03 7.86
C ALA A 189 -4.30 14.58 8.32
N ILE A 190 -3.26 13.94 7.78
CA ILE A 190 -2.80 12.62 8.22
C ILE A 190 -2.34 12.68 9.68
N THR A 191 -1.53 13.67 10.04
CA THR A 191 -1.01 13.89 11.40
C THR A 191 -2.14 14.04 12.40
N ALA A 192 -3.12 14.92 12.13
CA ALA A 192 -4.27 15.13 13.02
C ALA A 192 -5.12 13.86 13.22
N ILE A 193 -5.21 12.99 12.20
CA ILE A 193 -5.87 11.69 12.32
C ILE A 193 -5.02 10.73 13.17
N HIS A 194 -3.71 10.68 12.94
CA HIS A 194 -2.81 9.85 13.75
C HIS A 194 -2.80 10.30 15.22
N GLU A 195 -2.65 11.58 15.53
CA GLU A 195 -2.70 12.09 16.91
C GLU A 195 -4.00 11.71 17.63
N ARG A 196 -5.12 11.64 16.89
CA ARG A 196 -6.42 11.28 17.47
C ARG A 196 -6.61 9.78 17.69
N TYR A 197 -6.06 8.93 16.83
CA TYR A 197 -6.37 7.48 16.82
C TYR A 197 -5.15 6.57 16.99
N GLY A 198 -3.95 7.09 16.81
CA GLY A 198 -2.65 6.44 16.99
C GLY A 198 -2.34 5.29 16.04
N HIS A 199 -3.06 5.16 14.92
CA HIS A 199 -3.16 3.93 14.12
C HIS A 199 -2.37 3.92 12.80
N ILE A 200 -1.89 5.08 12.34
CA ILE A 200 -1.16 5.18 11.07
C ILE A 200 0.28 4.77 11.33
N GLN A 201 0.72 3.68 10.71
CA GLN A 201 2.06 3.12 10.91
C GLN A 201 3.11 3.76 10.00
N GLU A 202 2.70 4.06 8.77
CA GLU A 202 3.57 4.59 7.75
C GLU A 202 2.81 5.53 6.80
N VAL A 203 3.56 6.50 6.28
CA VAL A 203 3.10 7.44 5.25
C VAL A 203 4.03 7.31 4.06
N ILE A 204 3.48 6.83 2.95
CA ILE A 204 4.19 6.65 1.70
C ILE A 204 4.27 8.00 0.97
N ILE A 205 5.48 8.44 0.65
CA ILE A 205 5.73 9.57 -0.23
C ILE A 205 5.97 9.01 -1.63
N GLN A 206 4.88 8.83 -2.37
CA GLN A 206 4.88 8.08 -3.63
C GLN A 206 5.02 9.01 -4.83
N ASN A 207 6.04 8.77 -5.64
CA ASN A 207 6.23 9.48 -6.90
C ASN A 207 5.13 9.11 -7.90
N PHE A 208 4.60 10.11 -8.60
CA PHE A 208 3.86 9.88 -9.84
C PHE A 208 4.81 9.43 -10.95
N MET A 209 4.47 8.31 -11.59
CA MET A 209 5.12 7.82 -12.80
C MET A 209 4.11 7.82 -13.95
N PRO A 210 4.33 8.61 -15.02
CA PRO A 210 3.43 8.64 -16.18
C PRO A 210 3.30 7.27 -16.83
N LYS A 211 2.07 6.86 -17.14
CA LYS A 211 1.77 5.55 -17.72
C LYS A 211 1.23 5.71 -19.14
N PRO A 212 1.71 4.95 -20.13
CA PRO A 212 1.13 4.95 -21.47
C PRO A 212 -0.38 4.66 -21.42
N GLY A 213 -1.14 5.36 -22.27
CA GLY A 213 -2.59 5.17 -22.37
C GLY A 213 -3.43 5.88 -21.30
N THR A 214 -2.81 6.53 -20.31
CA THR A 214 -3.55 7.33 -19.32
C THR A 214 -3.66 8.80 -19.74
N PRO A 215 -4.68 9.55 -19.27
CA PRO A 215 -4.80 10.99 -19.50
C PRO A 215 -3.53 11.77 -19.11
N MET A 216 -2.82 11.33 -18.08
CA MET A 216 -1.61 12.00 -17.57
C MET A 216 -0.30 11.45 -18.17
N SER A 217 -0.36 10.61 -19.19
CA SER A 217 0.81 10.01 -19.87
C SER A 217 1.85 11.03 -20.37
N HIS A 218 1.43 12.25 -20.67
CA HIS A 218 2.28 13.34 -21.19
C HIS A 218 2.92 14.20 -20.09
N ARG A 219 2.49 14.06 -18.83
CA ARG A 219 3.07 14.80 -17.71
C ARG A 219 4.46 14.26 -17.37
N LYS A 220 5.28 15.08 -16.72
CA LYS A 220 6.60 14.66 -16.24
C LYS A 220 6.47 14.08 -14.83
N PRO A 221 7.25 13.05 -14.47
CA PRO A 221 7.38 12.63 -13.07
C PRO A 221 8.00 13.75 -12.23
N PRO A 222 7.82 13.76 -10.90
CA PRO A 222 8.48 14.72 -10.04
C PRO A 222 10.01 14.57 -10.12
N THR A 223 10.70 15.69 -10.04
CA THR A 223 12.16 15.74 -9.99
C THR A 223 12.69 15.17 -8.67
N LYS A 224 13.98 14.81 -8.66
CA LYS A 224 14.67 14.37 -7.43
C LYS A 224 14.57 15.42 -6.32
N GLN A 225 14.65 16.71 -6.67
CA GLN A 225 14.60 17.80 -5.70
C GLN A 225 13.19 17.94 -5.10
N GLU A 226 12.14 17.80 -5.90
CA GLU A 226 10.76 17.81 -5.40
C GLU A 226 10.50 16.64 -4.44
N MET A 227 11.07 15.47 -4.73
CA MET A 227 10.93 14.30 -3.86
C MET A 227 11.72 14.44 -2.56
N VAL A 228 12.94 14.98 -2.61
CA VAL A 228 13.72 15.34 -1.41
C VAL A 228 12.95 16.34 -0.54
N GLN A 229 12.34 17.35 -1.16
CA GLN A 229 11.52 18.33 -0.46
C GLN A 229 10.28 17.68 0.17
N ALA A 230 9.56 16.82 -0.57
CA ALA A 230 8.37 16.14 -0.06
C ALA A 230 8.69 15.21 1.12
N VAL A 231 9.80 14.47 1.05
CA VAL A 231 10.26 13.61 2.15
C VAL A 231 10.70 14.43 3.37
N SER A 232 11.41 15.54 3.15
CA SER A 232 11.80 16.44 4.25
C SER A 232 10.59 17.04 4.94
N LEU A 233 9.62 17.55 4.17
CA LEU A 233 8.35 18.05 4.70
C LEU A 233 7.58 16.98 5.47
N ALA A 234 7.53 15.76 4.94
CA ALA A 234 6.88 14.64 5.63
C ALA A 234 7.55 14.34 6.97
N ARG A 235 8.88 14.30 7.03
CA ARG A 235 9.59 14.04 8.28
C ARG A 235 9.39 15.17 9.30
N ASP A 236 9.34 16.43 8.86
CA ASP A 236 9.13 17.58 9.74
C ASP A 236 7.70 17.65 10.30
N ILE A 237 6.70 17.23 9.52
CA ILE A 237 5.28 17.35 9.88
C ILE A 237 4.77 16.10 10.64
N LEU A 238 5.19 14.90 10.21
CA LEU A 238 4.66 13.65 10.77
C LEU A 238 5.25 13.35 12.15
N PRO A 239 4.45 12.75 13.06
CA PRO A 239 4.95 12.26 14.34
C PRO A 239 6.11 11.25 14.19
N ASP A 240 7.03 11.23 15.16
CA ASP A 240 8.25 10.39 15.11
C ASP A 240 7.96 8.89 15.02
N ASP A 241 6.83 8.43 15.57
CA ASP A 241 6.40 7.03 15.55
C ASP A 241 5.67 6.62 14.25
N VAL A 242 5.54 7.55 13.30
CA VAL A 242 5.07 7.30 11.93
C VAL A 242 6.27 7.21 10.99
N ALA A 243 6.41 6.07 10.32
CA ALA A 243 7.47 5.88 9.36
C ALA A 243 7.22 6.68 8.07
N VAL A 244 8.28 7.30 7.53
CA VAL A 244 8.25 7.93 6.21
C VAL A 244 8.75 6.90 5.21
N GLN A 245 7.83 6.33 4.43
CA GLN A 245 8.12 5.29 3.45
C GLN A 245 8.40 5.89 2.07
N VAL A 246 9.42 5.38 1.39
CA VAL A 246 9.72 5.70 -0.02
C VAL A 246 10.00 4.43 -0.83
N ALA A 247 9.66 4.45 -2.12
CA ALA A 247 9.93 3.33 -3.01
C ALA A 247 11.42 3.28 -3.40
N PRO A 248 12.13 2.15 -3.19
CA PRO A 248 13.58 2.08 -3.40
C PRO A 248 13.98 1.89 -4.86
N ASN A 249 13.02 1.57 -5.74
CA ASN A 249 13.20 1.28 -7.16
C ASN A 249 12.98 2.50 -8.08
N LEU A 250 12.52 3.65 -7.55
CA LEU A 250 12.19 4.83 -8.37
C LEU A 250 13.25 5.95 -8.31
N ILE A 251 13.66 6.31 -7.10
CA ILE A 251 14.74 7.28 -6.84
C ILE A 251 15.78 6.61 -5.96
N ASP A 252 17.05 7.04 -6.07
CA ASP A 252 18.12 6.60 -5.18
C ASP A 252 17.67 6.72 -3.70
N PRO A 253 17.45 5.59 -3.00
CA PRO A 253 16.89 5.62 -1.66
C PRO A 253 17.84 6.28 -0.67
N TYR A 254 19.17 6.25 -0.89
CA TYR A 254 20.11 6.90 0.02
C TYR A 254 19.87 8.41 0.12
N LEU A 255 19.56 9.05 -1.01
CA LEU A 255 19.23 10.47 -1.06
C LEU A 255 17.96 10.78 -0.24
N LEU A 256 16.95 9.92 -0.32
CA LEU A 256 15.68 10.10 0.38
C LEU A 256 15.83 9.81 1.88
N ILE A 257 16.66 8.84 2.27
CA ILE A 257 17.00 8.58 3.68
C ILE A 257 17.72 9.79 4.29
N GLN A 258 18.65 10.40 3.55
CA GLN A 258 19.30 11.65 3.98
C GLN A 258 18.31 12.80 4.22
N SER A 259 17.12 12.72 3.61
CA SER A 259 16.07 13.73 3.69
C SER A 259 14.97 13.38 4.70
N GLY A 260 15.07 12.24 5.40
CA GLY A 260 14.13 11.86 6.47
C GLY A 260 13.34 10.57 6.24
N ALA A 261 13.51 9.87 5.11
CA ALA A 261 12.90 8.56 4.93
C ALA A 261 13.49 7.54 5.93
N SER A 262 12.61 6.74 6.54
CA SER A 262 12.97 5.72 7.53
C SER A 262 12.61 4.31 7.09
N ASP A 263 11.78 4.18 6.05
CA ASP A 263 11.29 2.91 5.53
C ASP A 263 11.36 2.86 4.00
N LEU A 264 11.73 1.69 3.46
CA LEU A 264 11.90 1.43 2.03
C LEU A 264 10.77 0.56 1.45
N GLY A 265 9.69 0.38 2.20
CA GLY A 265 8.51 -0.36 1.81
C GLY A 265 8.74 -1.86 1.61
N GLY A 266 7.76 -2.47 0.96
CA GLY A 266 7.82 -3.86 0.54
C GLY A 266 8.63 -4.02 -0.75
N ILE A 267 9.55 -4.99 -0.77
CA ILE A 267 10.22 -5.47 -1.98
C ILE A 267 9.85 -6.93 -2.24
N SER A 268 9.72 -7.31 -3.51
CA SER A 268 9.40 -8.69 -3.86
C SER A 268 10.55 -9.39 -4.60
N PRO A 269 10.97 -10.59 -4.15
CA PRO A 269 11.90 -11.43 -4.89
C PRO A 269 11.22 -12.28 -5.98
N THR A 270 9.89 -12.39 -5.96
CA THR A 270 9.12 -13.34 -6.78
C THR A 270 8.09 -12.68 -7.68
N THR A 271 7.69 -11.43 -7.40
CA THR A 271 6.70 -10.69 -8.17
C THR A 271 7.26 -9.34 -8.61
N VAL A 272 6.69 -8.76 -9.67
CA VAL A 272 7.07 -7.42 -10.15
C VAL A 272 6.37 -6.34 -9.32
N ASP A 273 6.82 -5.08 -9.44
CA ASP A 273 6.03 -3.93 -8.99
C ASP A 273 4.87 -3.74 -9.98
N TRP A 274 3.64 -4.14 -9.61
CA TRP A 274 2.48 -4.00 -10.50
C TRP A 274 2.01 -2.55 -10.67
N ILE A 275 2.47 -1.64 -9.81
CA ILE A 275 2.20 -0.20 -9.93
C ILE A 275 3.20 0.43 -10.90
N ASN A 276 4.47 0.05 -10.79
CA ASN A 276 5.56 0.49 -11.67
C ASN A 276 6.33 -0.70 -12.28
N PRO A 277 5.71 -1.44 -13.21
CA PRO A 277 6.32 -2.66 -13.78
C PRO A 277 7.61 -2.38 -14.56
N GLU A 278 7.82 -1.13 -14.99
CA GLU A 278 9.06 -0.66 -15.60
C GLU A 278 10.24 -0.54 -14.62
N ALA A 279 9.97 -0.53 -13.30
CA ALA A 279 10.95 -0.33 -12.24
C ALA A 279 11.05 -1.59 -11.36
N GLN A 280 12.02 -2.45 -11.66
CA GLN A 280 12.20 -3.72 -10.94
C GLN A 280 12.59 -3.52 -9.47
N TRP A 281 12.09 -4.40 -8.60
CA TRP A 281 12.53 -4.46 -7.20
C TRP A 281 14.03 -4.77 -7.10
N PRO A 282 14.77 -4.08 -6.22
CA PRO A 282 16.13 -4.48 -5.89
C PRO A 282 16.09 -5.76 -5.04
N SER A 283 17.10 -6.63 -5.21
CA SER A 283 17.37 -7.69 -4.22
C SER A 283 17.81 -7.07 -2.90
N VAL A 284 17.70 -7.80 -1.78
CA VAL A 284 18.17 -7.32 -0.46
C VAL A 284 19.66 -6.91 -0.51
N SER A 285 20.51 -7.70 -1.17
CA SER A 285 21.93 -7.38 -1.34
C SER A 285 22.16 -6.10 -2.15
N ARG A 286 21.35 -5.88 -3.20
CA ARG A 286 21.40 -4.65 -4.00
C ARG A 286 20.88 -3.46 -3.19
N LEU A 287 19.81 -3.64 -2.43
CA LEU A 287 19.25 -2.62 -1.55
C LEU A 287 20.29 -2.18 -0.52
N GLN A 288 21.01 -3.13 0.11
CA GLN A 288 22.10 -2.83 1.05
C GLN A 288 23.19 -1.97 0.40
N ASN A 289 23.58 -2.28 -0.85
CA ASN A 289 24.55 -1.47 -1.59
C ASN A 289 24.01 -0.06 -1.89
N MET A 290 22.72 0.07 -2.21
CA MET A 290 22.08 1.34 -2.51
C MET A 290 22.03 2.26 -1.29
N VAL A 291 21.76 1.72 -0.09
CA VAL A 291 21.73 2.51 1.17
C VAL A 291 23.11 2.72 1.80
N LYS A 292 24.18 2.24 1.15
CA LYS A 292 25.58 2.43 1.54
C LYS A 292 25.86 1.96 2.97
N SER A 293 26.16 2.88 3.87
CA SER A 293 26.55 2.59 5.25
C SER A 293 25.36 2.40 6.20
N VAL A 294 24.14 2.71 5.77
CA VAL A 294 22.94 2.54 6.59
C VAL A 294 22.59 1.06 6.68
N GLN A 295 22.33 0.55 7.88
CA GLN A 295 21.94 -0.84 8.07
C GLN A 295 20.50 -1.05 7.59
N LEU A 296 20.22 -2.22 7.03
CA LEU A 296 18.85 -2.64 6.75
C LEU A 296 18.31 -3.50 7.89
N ARG A 297 17.08 -3.24 8.31
CA ARG A 297 16.35 -4.09 9.25
C ARG A 297 15.06 -4.58 8.61
N GLU A 298 14.90 -5.89 8.45
CA GLU A 298 13.66 -6.43 7.91
C GLU A 298 12.54 -6.34 8.96
N ARG A 299 11.39 -5.81 8.56
CA ARG A 299 10.18 -5.72 9.39
C ARG A 299 9.08 -6.61 8.84
N LEU A 300 8.09 -6.88 9.68
CA LEU A 300 6.81 -7.44 9.27
C LEU A 300 5.93 -6.34 8.61
N PRO A 301 4.81 -6.70 7.95
CA PRO A 301 3.85 -5.72 7.43
C PRO A 301 3.15 -4.87 8.51
N ILE A 302 3.33 -5.24 9.78
CA ILE A 302 2.92 -4.48 10.96
C ILE A 302 4.17 -4.03 11.73
N TYR A 303 4.17 -2.78 12.21
CA TYR A 303 5.31 -2.20 12.92
C TYR A 303 5.34 -2.59 14.42
N PRO A 304 6.52 -2.64 15.06
CA PRO A 304 6.70 -3.09 16.44
C PRO A 304 5.73 -2.50 17.47
N GLN A 305 5.50 -1.19 17.42
CA GLN A 305 4.61 -0.48 18.36
C GLN A 305 3.16 -0.97 18.28
N TYR A 306 2.73 -1.54 17.14
CA TYR A 306 1.38 -2.10 16.98
C TYR A 306 1.30 -3.57 17.36
N ILE A 307 2.41 -4.29 17.28
CA ILE A 307 2.55 -5.63 17.85
C ILE A 307 2.43 -5.52 19.37
N GLU A 308 3.18 -4.60 20.00
CA GLU A 308 3.14 -4.35 21.45
C GLU A 308 1.75 -3.94 21.93
N LYS A 309 1.07 -3.05 21.19
CA LYS A 309 -0.31 -2.65 21.50
C LYS A 309 -1.34 -3.78 21.28
N GLY A 310 -0.96 -4.89 20.65
CA GLY A 310 -1.85 -6.01 20.32
C GLY A 310 -2.89 -5.67 19.26
N TRP A 311 -2.55 -4.80 18.30
CA TRP A 311 -3.48 -4.30 17.28
C TRP A 311 -3.49 -5.11 15.99
N CYS A 312 -2.66 -6.14 15.88
CA CYS A 312 -2.72 -7.11 14.79
C CYS A 312 -4.09 -7.82 14.75
N GLY A 313 -4.48 -8.30 13.55
CA GLY A 313 -5.65 -9.14 13.40
C GLY A 313 -5.57 -10.39 14.28
N SER A 314 -6.70 -10.79 14.87
CA SER A 314 -6.75 -11.94 15.79
C SER A 314 -6.27 -13.24 15.16
N SER A 315 -6.48 -13.42 13.86
CA SER A 315 -6.08 -14.63 13.11
C SER A 315 -4.61 -14.61 12.69
N VAL A 316 -3.96 -13.45 12.69
CA VAL A 316 -2.53 -13.32 12.33
C VAL A 316 -1.62 -13.31 13.55
N LYS A 317 -2.17 -13.20 14.77
CA LYS A 317 -1.42 -12.98 16.01
C LYS A 317 -0.33 -14.03 16.24
N GLU A 318 -0.67 -15.31 16.17
CA GLU A 318 0.29 -16.42 16.37
C GLU A 318 1.42 -16.40 15.33
N LEU A 319 1.07 -16.07 14.08
CA LEU A 319 2.05 -15.94 13.01
C LEU A 319 2.98 -14.74 13.26
N VAL A 320 2.45 -13.60 13.70
CA VAL A 320 3.28 -12.44 14.11
C VAL A 320 4.25 -12.82 15.22
N GLU A 321 3.79 -13.48 16.29
CA GLU A 321 4.65 -13.91 17.42
C GLU A 321 5.74 -14.91 16.97
N THR A 322 5.41 -15.76 16.00
CA THR A 322 6.37 -16.71 15.41
C THR A 322 7.43 -15.98 14.60
N LEU A 323 7.03 -14.98 13.80
CA LEU A 323 7.90 -14.29 12.86
C LEU A 323 8.66 -13.08 13.44
N ALA A 324 8.19 -12.50 14.55
CA ALA A 324 8.74 -11.27 15.14
C ALA A 324 9.76 -11.54 16.26
N ASP A 325 10.96 -10.95 16.18
CA ASP A 325 11.96 -10.96 17.25
C ASP A 325 11.46 -10.21 18.51
N GLU A 326 12.31 -10.14 19.55
CA GLU A 326 11.95 -9.47 20.80
C GLU A 326 11.67 -7.96 20.65
N ASP A 327 12.20 -7.35 19.59
CA ASP A 327 11.99 -5.93 19.25
C ASP A 327 10.83 -5.73 18.27
N GLY A 328 10.12 -6.80 17.86
CA GLY A 328 9.01 -6.74 16.91
C GLY A 328 9.39 -6.71 15.42
N TYR A 329 10.65 -6.94 15.08
CA TYR A 329 11.15 -7.01 13.69
C TYR A 329 11.21 -8.45 13.19
N ARG A 330 11.48 -8.69 11.90
CA ARG A 330 11.53 -10.06 11.38
C ARG A 330 12.70 -10.84 12.02
N LYS A 331 12.40 -11.99 12.63
CA LYS A 331 13.42 -12.98 13.03
C LYS A 331 14.22 -13.42 11.81
N THR A 332 15.54 -13.28 11.92
CA THR A 332 16.53 -13.70 10.91
C THR A 332 16.94 -15.14 11.08
#